data_AF-A0A6I1FGV3-F1
#
_entry.id   AF-A0A6I1FGV3-F1
#
_cell.length_a   1.000
_cell.length_b   1.000
_cell.length_c   1.000
_cell.angle_alpha   90.00
_cell.angle_beta   90.00
_cell.angle_gamma   90.00
#
_symmetry.space_group_name_H-M   'P 1'
#
loop_
_entity.id
_entity.type
_entity.pdbx_description
1 polymer ?
#
loop_
_entity_poly.entity_id
_entity_poly.type
_entity_poly.pdbx_seq_one_letter_code
_entity_poly.pdbx_strand_id
1 'polypeptide(L)'
;MSDFKVHHIHEQVVITANHNKDGSVKYHVCYGEVDWKKDGNKRPAVFILMSYKGRINYQSPAHLTLDAEEETDFEKVYKALTYLKMKYIVNKKYEVRSNHEVSSNS
;
A
#
# COMPACT_ATOMS: atom_id res chain seq x y z
N MET A 1 -16.23 18.28 4.86
CA MET A 1 -16.35 16.91 4.29
C MET A 1 -15.40 16.03 5.07
N SER A 2 -15.89 15.02 5.79
CA SER A 2 -15.03 14.13 6.58
C SER A 2 -14.09 13.38 5.63
N ASP A 3 -12.80 13.36 5.94
CA ASP A 3 -11.83 12.54 5.21
C ASP A 3 -12.36 11.12 5.06
N PHE A 4 -12.49 10.64 3.83
CA PHE A 4 -12.97 9.29 3.46
C PHE A 4 -11.95 8.19 3.84
N LYS A 5 -11.12 8.43 4.85
CA LYS A 5 -10.03 7.56 5.27
C LYS A 5 -10.62 6.33 5.96
N VAL A 6 -10.72 5.25 5.20
CA VAL A 6 -11.13 3.92 5.66
C VAL A 6 -9.95 3.05 6.09
N HIS A 7 -8.73 3.59 6.10
CA HIS A 7 -7.51 2.80 6.24
C HIS A 7 -6.58 3.32 7.34
N HIS A 8 -5.90 2.37 7.99
CA HIS A 8 -4.77 2.61 8.87
C HIS A 8 -3.51 2.11 8.16
N ILE A 9 -2.54 3.00 7.90
CA ILE A 9 -1.30 2.65 7.18
C ILE A 9 -0.26 2.19 8.20
N HIS A 10 0.32 1.01 8.00
CA HIS A 10 1.43 0.50 8.80
C HIS A 10 2.78 0.72 8.12
N GLU A 11 2.83 0.53 6.79
CA GLU A 11 4.04 0.75 5.99
C GLU A 11 3.66 1.35 4.64
N GLN A 12 4.54 2.17 4.07
CA GLN A 12 4.38 2.66 2.70
C GLN A 12 5.72 2.75 1.96
N VAL A 13 5.66 2.50 0.66
CA VAL A 13 6.72 2.81 -0.31
C VAL A 13 6.25 4.02 -1.12
N VAL A 14 7.07 5.07 -1.16
CA VAL A 14 6.75 6.32 -1.87
C VAL A 14 7.52 6.36 -3.18
N ILE A 15 6.79 6.55 -4.28
CA ILE A 15 7.32 6.54 -5.66
C ILE A 15 6.98 7.88 -6.30
N THR A 16 7.98 8.56 -6.86
CA THR A 16 7.76 9.75 -7.69
C THR A 16 7.16 9.36 -9.03
N ALA A 17 6.10 10.05 -9.45
CA ALA A 17 5.44 9.77 -10.71
C ALA A 17 6.21 10.33 -11.92
N ASN A 18 6.25 9.58 -13.01
CA ASN A 18 6.94 9.94 -14.26
C ASN A 18 6.32 11.17 -14.92
N HIS A 19 5.00 11.30 -14.88
CA HIS A 19 4.26 12.38 -15.52
C HIS A 19 4.41 13.74 -14.79
N ASN A 20 5.21 13.80 -13.72
CA ASN A 20 5.60 15.07 -13.12
C ASN A 20 7.11 15.15 -12.78
N LYS A 21 7.83 15.95 -13.54
CA LYS A 21 9.28 16.17 -13.41
C LYS A 21 9.71 16.90 -12.13
N ASP A 22 8.82 17.65 -11.48
CA ASP A 22 9.15 18.40 -10.27
C ASP A 22 9.08 17.56 -8.98
N GLY A 23 8.68 16.29 -9.08
CA GLY A 23 8.58 15.37 -7.96
C GLY A 23 7.46 15.66 -6.96
N SER A 24 6.55 16.59 -7.29
CA SER A 24 5.42 16.97 -6.43
C SER A 24 4.26 15.97 -6.51
N VAL A 25 4.28 15.06 -7.48
CA VAL A 25 3.29 13.99 -7.63
C VAL A 25 3.90 12.66 -7.26
N LYS A 26 3.28 11.97 -6.30
CA LYS A 26 3.81 10.73 -5.75
C LYS A 26 2.74 9.68 -5.58
N TYR A 27 3.07 8.45 -5.91
CA TYR A 27 2.32 7.27 -5.48
C TYR A 27 2.77 6.85 -4.09
N HIS A 28 1.81 6.48 -3.26
CA HIS A 28 2.00 5.93 -1.93
C HIS A 28 1.45 4.51 -1.95
N VAL A 29 2.34 3.54 -2.14
CA VAL A 29 1.98 2.13 -2.12
C VAL A 29 2.01 1.67 -0.67
N CYS A 30 0.84 1.41 -0.10
CA CYS A 30 0.65 1.23 1.33
C CYS A 30 0.32 -0.22 1.67
N TYR A 31 0.82 -0.70 2.80
CA TYR A 31 0.27 -1.83 3.53
C TYR A 31 -0.39 -1.33 4.81
N GLY A 32 -1.56 -1.87 5.11
CA GLY A 32 -2.37 -1.40 6.23
C GLY A 32 -3.58 -2.25 6.50
N GLU A 33 -4.40 -1.78 7.44
CA GLU A 33 -5.75 -2.28 7.69
C GLU A 33 -6.78 -1.39 7.02
N VAL A 34 -7.80 -1.98 6.40
CA VAL A 34 -8.89 -1.26 5.74
C VAL A 34 -10.23 -1.71 6.32
N ASP A 35 -11.07 -0.74 6.66
CA ASP A 35 -12.44 -0.88 7.11
C ASP A 35 -13.39 -0.26 6.06
N TRP A 36 -13.70 -1.03 5.01
CA TRP A 36 -14.52 -0.57 3.88
C TRP A 36 -15.92 -0.11 4.30
N LYS A 37 -16.48 -0.71 5.36
CA LYS A 37 -17.85 -0.45 5.81
C LYS A 37 -17.92 0.54 6.97
N LYS A 38 -16.77 0.92 7.55
CA LYS A 38 -16.66 1.73 8.76
C LYS A 38 -17.41 1.09 9.94
N ASP A 39 -17.44 -0.24 9.97
CA ASP A 39 -18.14 -1.04 10.99
C ASP A 39 -17.18 -1.62 12.03
N GLY A 40 -15.90 -1.26 11.97
CA GLY A 40 -14.83 -1.78 12.81
C GLY A 40 -14.21 -3.07 12.27
N ASN A 41 -14.76 -3.68 11.22
CA ASN A 41 -14.22 -4.90 10.63
C ASN A 41 -13.05 -4.59 9.68
N LYS A 42 -11.88 -4.47 10.29
CA LYS A 42 -10.62 -4.20 9.60
C LYS A 42 -10.05 -5.46 8.96
N ARG A 43 -9.54 -5.33 7.72
CA ARG A 43 -8.76 -6.41 7.07
C ARG A 43 -7.43 -5.87 6.54
N PRO A 44 -6.36 -6.67 6.59
CA PRO A 44 -5.09 -6.29 5.99
C PRO A 44 -5.22 -6.18 4.48
N ALA A 45 -4.64 -5.13 3.90
CA ALA A 45 -4.66 -4.88 2.47
C ALA A 45 -3.39 -4.15 2.02
N VAL A 46 -3.07 -4.33 0.74
CA VAL A 46 -2.15 -3.43 0.02
C VAL A 46 -3.00 -2.54 -0.88
N PHE A 47 -2.73 -1.24 -0.88
CA PHE A 47 -3.50 -0.25 -1.64
C PHE A 47 -2.61 0.90 -2.10
N ILE A 48 -3.09 1.70 -3.05
CA ILE A 48 -2.34 2.82 -3.62
C ILE A 48 -3.09 4.10 -3.33
N LEU A 49 -2.38 5.09 -2.79
CA LEU A 49 -2.82 6.46 -2.70
C LEU A 49 -1.93 7.33 -3.59
N MET A 50 -2.38 8.55 -3.87
CA MET A 50 -1.62 9.49 -4.67
C MET A 50 -1.58 10.83 -3.94
N SER A 51 -0.42 11.49 -3.89
CA SER A 51 -0.32 12.85 -3.39
C SER A 51 0.06 13.83 -4.49
N TYR A 52 -0.43 15.05 -4.32
CA TYR A 52 -0.13 16.20 -5.17
C TYR A 52 0.34 17.32 -4.24
N LYS A 53 1.57 17.82 -4.45
CA LYS A 53 2.19 18.87 -3.62
C LYS A 53 2.14 18.54 -2.13
N GLY A 54 2.41 17.27 -1.79
CA GLY A 54 2.46 16.77 -0.42
C GLY A 54 1.10 16.46 0.22
N ARG A 55 -0.02 16.65 -0.49
CA ARG A 55 -1.37 16.33 0.02
C ARG A 55 -1.90 15.06 -0.64
N ILE A 56 -2.31 14.08 0.16
CA ILE A 56 -2.93 12.85 -0.33
C ILE A 56 -4.32 13.18 -0.90
N ASN A 57 -4.59 12.68 -2.10
CA ASN A 57 -5.90 12.69 -2.73
C ASN A 57 -6.64 11.39 -2.40
N TYR A 58 -7.82 11.51 -1.80
CA TYR A 58 -8.71 10.40 -1.47
C TYR A 58 -9.95 10.31 -2.38
N GLN A 59 -10.15 11.27 -3.27
CA GLN A 59 -11.34 11.37 -4.12
C GLN A 59 -11.15 10.67 -5.46
N SER A 60 -9.94 10.75 -6.02
CA SER A 60 -9.62 10.13 -7.30
C SER A 60 -8.83 8.84 -7.10
N PRO A 61 -9.08 7.80 -7.89
CA PRO A 61 -8.21 6.65 -7.90
C PRO A 61 -6.79 7.06 -8.34
N ALA A 62 -5.79 6.33 -7.88
CA ALA A 62 -4.43 6.49 -8.38
C ALA A 62 -4.37 5.96 -9.82
N HIS A 63 -4.08 6.87 -10.77
CA HIS A 63 -3.90 6.51 -12.17
C HIS A 63 -2.43 6.22 -12.42
N LEU A 64 -2.11 5.01 -12.85
CA LEU A 64 -0.76 4.59 -13.19
C LEU A 64 -0.54 4.82 -14.69
N THR A 65 0.44 5.63 -15.04
CA THR A 65 0.76 5.87 -16.44
C THR A 65 1.52 4.69 -17.04
N LEU A 66 1.36 4.51 -18.35
CA LEU A 66 1.95 3.40 -19.11
C LEU A 66 2.96 3.90 -20.16
N ASP A 67 3.12 5.21 -20.26
CA ASP A 67 4.01 5.90 -21.19
C ASP A 67 5.31 6.29 -20.47
N ALA A 68 6.35 5.49 -20.71
CA ALA A 68 7.74 5.80 -20.35
C ALA A 68 8.68 5.04 -21.29
N GLU A 69 9.83 5.62 -21.59
CA GLU A 69 10.85 4.98 -22.44
C GLU A 69 11.57 3.82 -21.71
N GLU A 70 11.74 3.94 -20.39
CA GLU A 70 12.44 2.94 -19.56
C GLU A 70 11.46 2.13 -18.68
N GLU A 71 10.98 2.74 -17.60
CA GLU A 71 10.11 2.09 -16.61
C GLU A 71 8.89 2.95 -16.33
N THR A 72 7.70 2.39 -16.59
CA THR A 72 6.41 3.06 -16.41
C THR A 72 6.04 3.23 -14.94
N ASP A 73 5.11 4.14 -14.65
CA ASP A 73 4.56 4.30 -13.30
C ASP A 73 3.88 2.99 -12.83
N PHE A 74 3.27 2.24 -13.75
CA PHE A 74 2.72 0.92 -13.48
C PHE A 74 3.78 -0.06 -12.96
N GLU A 75 4.91 -0.21 -13.65
CA GLU A 75 5.96 -1.16 -13.26
C GLU A 75 6.56 -0.82 -11.89
N LYS A 76 6.84 0.45 -11.63
CA LYS A 76 7.35 0.93 -10.34
C LYS A 76 6.38 0.57 -9.20
N VAL A 77 5.10 0.88 -9.39
CA VAL A 77 4.07 0.61 -8.40
C VAL A 77 3.84 -0.89 -8.24
N TYR A 78 3.85 -1.67 -9.32
CA TYR A 78 3.69 -3.12 -9.27
C TYR A 78 4.82 -3.81 -8.50
N LYS A 79 6.07 -3.38 -8.68
CA LYS A 79 7.21 -3.85 -7.89
C LYS A 79 7.02 -3.58 -6.40
N ALA A 80 6.59 -2.37 -6.03
CA ALA A 80 6.32 -2.02 -4.64
C ALA A 80 5.13 -2.78 -4.03
N LEU A 81 4.04 -2.98 -4.80
CA LEU A 81 2.91 -3.80 -4.39
C LEU A 81 3.36 -5.24 -4.10
N THR A 82 4.18 -5.79 -4.99
CA THR A 82 4.71 -7.15 -4.88
C THR A 82 5.62 -7.27 -3.65
N TYR A 83 6.51 -6.30 -3.43
CA TYR A 83 7.36 -6.24 -2.24
C TYR A 83 6.53 -6.29 -0.94
N LEU A 84 5.57 -5.38 -0.78
CA LEU A 84 4.75 -5.31 0.44
C LEU A 84 3.89 -6.57 0.61
N LYS A 85 3.27 -7.05 -0.46
CA LYS A 85 2.52 -8.32 -0.44
C LYS A 85 3.41 -9.46 0.07
N MET A 86 4.60 -9.63 -0.50
CA MET A 86 5.49 -10.72 -0.12
C MET A 86 5.96 -10.58 1.33
N LYS A 87 6.40 -9.40 1.74
CA LYS A 87 6.84 -9.12 3.12
C LYS A 87 5.79 -9.56 4.14
N TYR A 88 4.53 -9.16 3.96
CA TYR A 88 3.48 -9.41 4.95
C TYR A 88 2.78 -10.76 4.81
N ILE A 89 2.76 -11.39 3.63
CA ILE A 89 2.35 -12.80 3.50
C ILE A 89 3.39 -13.72 4.15
N VAL A 90 4.67 -13.46 3.91
CA VAL A 90 5.77 -14.24 4.48
C VAL A 90 5.78 -14.11 6.00
N ASN A 91 5.72 -12.88 6.54
CA ASN A 91 5.66 -12.66 7.99
C ASN A 91 4.49 -13.41 8.64
N LYS A 92 3.30 -13.37 8.03
CA LYS A 92 2.13 -14.12 8.52
C LYS A 92 2.40 -15.63 8.57
N LYS A 93 3.11 -16.19 7.58
CA LYS A 93 3.45 -17.63 7.56
C LYS A 93 4.41 -18.01 8.69
N TYR A 94 5.33 -17.12 9.06
CA TYR A 94 6.30 -17.37 10.13
C TYR A 94 5.75 -17.08 11.53
N GLU A 95 4.87 -16.08 11.70
CA GLU A 95 4.12 -15.84 12.96
C GLU A 95 3.22 -17.02 13.33
N VAL A 96 2.61 -17.67 12.33
CA VAL A 96 1.80 -18.89 12.56
C VAL A 96 2.68 -20.06 13.02
N ARG A 97 3.94 -20.15 12.56
CA ARG A 97 4.86 -21.24 12.95
C ARG A 97 5.38 -21.06 14.38
N SER A 98 5.74 -19.84 14.77
CA SER A 98 6.19 -19.56 16.14
C SER A 98 5.10 -19.83 17.19
N ASN A 99 3.82 -19.62 16.85
CA ASN A 99 2.72 -19.88 17.76
C ASN A 99 2.30 -21.36 17.85
N HIS A 100 2.71 -22.21 16.90
CA HIS A 100 2.40 -23.65 16.90
C HIS A 100 3.46 -24.48 17.65
N GLU A 101 4.70 -24.01 17.71
CA GLU A 101 5.79 -24.68 18.45
C GLU A 101 5.68 -24.52 19.98
N VAL A 102 4.85 -23.58 20.47
CA VAL A 102 4.60 -23.39 21.91
C VAL A 102 3.49 -24.30 22.44
N SER A 103 2.64 -24.86 21.57
CA SER A 103 1.47 -25.68 21.97
C SER A 103 1.72 -27.18 22.09
N SER A 104 2.96 -27.66 21.95
CA SER A 104 3.30 -29.09 22.00
C SER A 104 4.10 -29.54 23.24
N ASN A 105 4.25 -28.69 24.26
CA ASN A 105 4.82 -29.06 25.56
C ASN A 105 3.88 -28.68 26.72
N SER A 106 2.70 -29.28 26.77
CA SER A 106 1.79 -29.21 27.93
C SER A 106 1.16 -30.57 28.20
#